data_AF-A0A1A6Y754-F1
#
_entry.id   AF-A0A1A6Y754-F1
#
_cell.length_a   1.000
_cell.length_b   1.000
_cell.length_c   1.000
_cell.angle_alpha   90.00
_cell.angle_beta   90.00
_cell.angle_gamma   90.00
#
_symmetry.space_group_name_H-M   'P 1'
#
loop_
_entity.id
_entity.type
_entity.pdbx_description
1 polymer ?
#
loop_
_entity_poly.entity_id
_entity_poly.type
_entity_poly.pdbx_seq_one_letter_code
_entity_poly.pdbx_strand_id
1 'polypeptide(L)'
;MRETSGGAVLVRRARGAAVLAVVMMLGAPPAMAARGDREAATAPAATAAPVVRNTVEELKQLMDARQLTELRTTYNGNYGASLLFNANTLTYYVALFQDKNFWRVIRTDAVDNAERVYRTFAQQSEQLAQVYIDTTRLEAGKRYTERLVAYNEERLRALQQEMEQQQAQSAQVSAALQQAQQQAVSLSTDVQSTNSQLDALQRRIQILQAEQGNPELSLPKPDGVPAPATASDGP
;
A
#
# COMPACT_ATOMS: atom_id res chain seq x y z
N MET A 1 17.92 5.68 60.52
CA MET A 1 17.17 6.95 60.57
C MET A 1 16.85 7.33 59.14
N ARG A 2 15.63 7.41 58.60
CA ARG A 2 14.20 7.29 58.99
C ARG A 2 13.51 6.66 57.76
N GLU A 3 12.79 5.54 57.81
CA GLU A 3 11.36 5.38 58.15
C GLU A 3 10.40 6.45 57.58
N THR A 4 9.56 6.05 56.61
CA THR A 4 8.07 6.05 56.59
C THR A 4 7.61 5.77 55.13
N SER A 5 6.95 4.64 54.86
CA SER A 5 5.49 4.41 54.87
C SER A 5 4.77 5.18 53.73
N GLY A 6 3.97 4.62 52.84
CA GLY A 6 3.30 3.32 52.71
C GLY A 6 2.19 3.49 51.66
N GLY A 7 1.60 2.37 51.18
CA GLY A 7 0.30 2.42 50.49
C GLY A 7 0.22 1.73 49.13
N ALA A 8 0.24 0.39 49.13
CA ALA A 8 -0.23 -0.42 48.02
C ALA A 8 -1.77 -0.42 47.97
N VAL A 9 -2.37 -0.29 46.79
CA VAL A 9 -3.79 -0.56 46.57
C VAL A 9 -3.95 -1.54 45.41
N LEU A 10 -4.07 -2.82 45.77
CA LEU A 10 -4.63 -3.86 44.91
C LEU A 10 -6.13 -3.61 44.75
N VAL A 11 -6.62 -3.49 43.52
CA VAL A 11 -8.05 -3.62 43.22
C VAL A 11 -8.28 -4.97 42.57
N ARG A 12 -8.81 -5.90 43.37
CA ARG A 12 -9.39 -7.17 42.98
C ARG A 12 -10.90 -6.93 42.83
N ARG A 13 -11.49 -7.13 41.66
CA ARG A 13 -12.95 -7.14 41.51
C ARG A 13 -13.44 -8.53 41.11
N ALA A 14 -14.37 -9.00 41.94
CA ALA A 14 -14.91 -10.34 42.00
C ALA A 14 -16.01 -10.57 40.95
N ARG A 15 -16.16 -11.85 40.58
CA ARG A 15 -17.35 -12.41 39.91
C ARG A 15 -18.51 -12.44 40.91
N GLY A 16 -19.71 -12.11 40.44
CA GLY A 16 -20.96 -12.34 41.16
C GLY A 16 -22.10 -12.47 40.17
N ALA A 17 -22.59 -13.69 39.98
CA ALA A 17 -23.84 -13.98 39.30
C ALA A 17 -25.00 -13.81 40.30
N ALA A 18 -26.13 -13.24 39.86
CA ALA A 18 -27.40 -13.38 40.55
C ALA A 18 -28.55 -13.25 39.54
N VAL A 19 -29.28 -14.36 39.41
CA VAL A 19 -30.58 -14.52 38.76
C VAL A 19 -31.66 -14.09 39.75
N LEU A 20 -32.69 -13.34 39.33
CA LEU A 20 -34.09 -13.68 39.64
C LEU A 20 -35.09 -12.82 38.84
N ALA A 21 -36.08 -13.52 38.29
CA ALA A 21 -37.25 -13.01 37.59
C ALA A 21 -38.29 -12.42 38.55
N VAL A 22 -39.07 -11.46 38.07
CA VAL A 22 -40.38 -11.10 38.64
C VAL A 22 -41.44 -11.10 37.55
N VAL A 23 -42.47 -11.91 37.81
CA VAL A 23 -43.70 -12.13 37.05
C VAL A 23 -44.62 -10.92 37.16
N MET A 24 -45.16 -10.44 36.04
CA MET A 24 -46.28 -9.48 36.01
C MET A 24 -47.55 -10.20 35.53
N MET A 25 -48.36 -10.67 36.47
CA MET A 25 -49.80 -10.87 36.28
C MET A 25 -50.49 -9.54 36.59
N LEU A 26 -51.26 -9.00 35.65
CA LEU A 26 -52.31 -8.02 35.97
C LEU A 26 -53.68 -8.60 35.61
N GLY A 27 -54.52 -8.73 36.64
CA GLY A 27 -55.92 -9.11 36.54
C GLY A 27 -56.79 -7.98 36.00
N ALA A 28 -57.89 -8.38 35.37
CA ALA A 28 -58.95 -7.51 34.89
C ALA A 28 -59.95 -7.16 36.03
N PRO A 29 -60.50 -5.93 36.08
CA PRO A 29 -61.62 -5.60 36.96
C PRO A 29 -62.99 -5.85 36.29
N PRO A 30 -64.04 -6.22 37.05
CA PRO A 30 -65.41 -6.26 36.56
C PRO A 30 -66.04 -4.87 36.62
N ALA A 31 -66.63 -4.42 35.50
CA ALA A 31 -67.40 -3.19 35.42
C ALA A 31 -68.87 -3.47 35.77
N MET A 32 -69.37 -2.84 36.85
CA MET A 32 -70.80 -2.76 37.15
C MET A 32 -71.50 -1.76 36.22
N ALA A 33 -72.70 -2.14 35.79
CA ALA A 33 -73.62 -1.33 35.02
C ALA A 33 -74.15 -0.15 35.85
N ALA A 34 -74.07 1.05 35.29
CA ALA A 34 -74.91 2.19 35.66
C ALA A 34 -75.51 2.77 34.38
N ARG A 35 -76.84 2.78 34.35
CA ARG A 35 -77.70 3.29 33.28
C ARG A 35 -77.78 4.82 33.46
N GLY A 36 -77.42 5.57 32.42
CA GLY A 36 -77.54 7.03 32.35
C GLY A 36 -77.77 7.43 30.90
N ASP A 37 -78.65 8.40 30.71
CA ASP A 37 -79.33 8.78 29.47
C ASP A 37 -78.47 9.14 28.26
N ARG A 38 -79.10 8.98 27.09
CA ARG A 38 -78.62 9.32 25.75
C ARG A 38 -78.24 10.81 25.63
N GLU A 39 -77.02 11.08 25.19
CA GLU A 39 -76.71 12.25 24.37
C GLU A 39 -75.72 11.84 23.25
N ALA A 40 -75.93 12.37 22.06
CA ALA A 40 -75.40 11.88 20.81
C ALA A 40 -73.86 11.86 20.74
N ALA A 41 -73.28 10.66 20.73
CA ALA A 41 -71.88 10.45 20.41
C ALA A 41 -71.66 10.68 18.91
N THR A 42 -71.05 11.81 18.59
CA THR A 42 -70.39 12.04 17.30
C THR A 42 -69.33 10.96 17.12
N ALA A 43 -69.45 10.18 16.03
CA ALA A 43 -68.59 9.04 15.74
C ALA A 43 -67.09 9.45 15.70
N PRO A 44 -66.17 8.57 16.14
CA PRO A 44 -64.74 8.85 16.07
C PRO A 44 -64.31 8.93 14.60
N ALA A 45 -63.54 9.95 14.25
CA ALA A 45 -62.79 9.98 13.01
C ALA A 45 -61.90 8.72 12.97
N ALA A 46 -62.21 7.81 12.04
CA ALA A 46 -61.41 6.63 11.81
C ALA A 46 -60.00 7.08 11.38
N THR A 47 -59.03 6.92 12.28
CA THR A 47 -57.61 6.98 11.93
C THR A 47 -57.34 5.81 10.99
N ALA A 48 -57.41 6.07 9.68
CA ALA A 48 -57.08 5.09 8.66
C ALA A 48 -55.64 4.61 8.90
N ALA A 49 -55.49 3.32 9.21
CA ALA A 49 -54.19 2.69 9.31
C ALA A 49 -53.41 2.88 7.99
N PRO A 50 -52.09 3.07 8.03
CA PRO A 50 -51.34 3.46 6.84
C PRO A 50 -51.29 2.29 5.85
N VAL A 51 -51.97 2.44 4.72
CA VAL A 51 -51.92 1.52 3.58
C VAL A 51 -50.61 1.76 2.81
N VAL A 52 -49.47 1.40 3.42
CA VAL A 52 -48.13 1.75 2.90
C VAL A 52 -47.81 1.02 1.59
N ARG A 53 -48.28 -0.23 1.42
CA ARG A 53 -47.92 -1.07 0.26
C ARG A 53 -48.61 -0.64 -1.04
N ASN A 54 -49.92 -0.40 -1.00
CA ASN A 54 -50.67 0.01 -2.20
C ASN A 54 -50.29 1.43 -2.69
N THR A 55 -49.85 2.30 -1.78
CA THR A 55 -49.50 3.68 -2.13
C THR A 55 -48.21 3.77 -2.97
N VAL A 56 -47.30 2.79 -2.85
CA VAL A 56 -46.07 2.74 -3.68
C VAL A 56 -46.39 2.38 -5.13
N GLU A 57 -47.24 1.39 -5.35
CA GLU A 57 -47.63 0.96 -6.71
C GLU A 57 -48.45 2.04 -7.42
N GLU A 58 -49.39 2.66 -6.70
CA GLU A 58 -50.14 3.81 -7.20
C GLU A 58 -49.20 4.97 -7.57
N LEU A 59 -48.23 5.30 -6.71
CA LEU A 59 -47.25 6.34 -7.03
C LEU A 59 -46.50 6.02 -8.34
N LYS A 60 -46.05 4.78 -8.52
CA LYS A 60 -45.37 4.36 -9.75
C LYS A 60 -46.25 4.53 -10.98
N GLN A 61 -47.51 4.08 -10.92
CA GLN A 61 -48.46 4.25 -12.03
C GLN A 61 -48.67 5.73 -12.38
N LEU A 62 -48.82 6.59 -11.37
CA LEU A 62 -48.98 8.03 -11.57
C LEU A 62 -47.71 8.69 -12.14
N MET A 63 -46.53 8.22 -11.75
CA MET A 63 -45.25 8.66 -12.33
C MET A 63 -45.13 8.24 -13.80
N ASP A 64 -45.45 6.98 -14.14
CA ASP A 64 -45.41 6.47 -15.51
C ASP A 64 -46.41 7.21 -16.42
N ALA A 65 -47.59 7.51 -15.88
CA ALA A 65 -48.61 8.31 -16.55
C ALA A 65 -48.26 9.81 -16.63
N ARG A 66 -47.14 10.25 -16.03
CA ARG A 66 -46.71 11.67 -15.94
C ARG A 66 -47.77 12.58 -15.34
N GLN A 67 -48.50 12.08 -14.34
CA GLN A 67 -49.59 12.80 -13.66
C GLN A 67 -49.14 13.50 -12.37
N LEU A 68 -47.85 13.49 -12.08
CA LEU A 68 -47.28 14.09 -10.87
C LEU A 68 -46.37 15.26 -11.24
N THR A 69 -46.54 16.35 -10.52
CA THR A 69 -45.63 17.49 -10.51
C THR A 69 -44.72 17.36 -9.31
N GLU A 70 -43.41 17.40 -9.54
CA GLU A 70 -42.44 17.45 -8.44
C GLU A 70 -42.40 18.84 -7.84
N LEU A 71 -42.72 18.93 -6.54
CA LEU A 71 -42.67 20.20 -5.82
C LEU A 71 -41.31 20.40 -5.17
N ARG A 72 -40.77 19.34 -4.55
CA ARG A 72 -39.46 19.35 -3.86
C ARG A 72 -38.86 17.95 -3.88
N THR A 73 -37.54 17.86 -4.03
CA THR A 73 -36.79 16.62 -3.81
C THR A 73 -35.46 16.92 -3.12
N THR A 74 -35.08 16.05 -2.19
CA THR A 74 -33.78 16.06 -1.53
C THR A 74 -33.05 14.75 -1.82
N TYR A 75 -31.77 14.85 -2.17
CA TYR A 75 -30.87 13.72 -2.34
C TYR A 75 -29.76 13.75 -1.29
N ASN A 76 -29.58 12.63 -0.59
CA ASN A 76 -28.52 12.39 0.38
C ASN A 76 -27.82 11.08 0.02
N GLY A 77 -26.73 11.17 -0.75
CA GLY A 77 -26.10 9.97 -1.31
C GLY A 77 -27.08 9.18 -2.18
N ASN A 78 -27.29 7.91 -1.86
CA ASN A 78 -28.26 7.05 -2.56
C ASN A 78 -29.67 7.08 -1.95
N TYR A 79 -29.89 7.79 -0.84
CA TYR A 79 -31.21 7.99 -0.24
C TYR A 79 -31.78 9.35 -0.61
N GLY A 80 -33.10 9.50 -0.52
CA GLY A 80 -33.73 10.79 -0.69
C GLY A 80 -35.21 10.81 -0.35
N ALA A 81 -35.79 12.00 -0.43
CA ALA A 81 -37.21 12.22 -0.22
C ALA A 81 -37.78 13.16 -1.28
N SER A 82 -38.99 12.87 -1.77
CA SER A 82 -39.70 13.70 -2.74
C SER A 82 -41.09 14.07 -2.23
N LEU A 83 -41.49 15.31 -2.49
CA LEU A 83 -42.85 15.82 -2.37
C LEU A 83 -43.40 16.04 -3.77
N LEU A 84 -44.42 15.27 -4.11
CA LEU A 84 -45.04 15.21 -5.43
C LEU A 84 -46.52 15.61 -5.31
N PHE A 85 -47.08 16.19 -6.35
CA PHE A 85 -48.46 16.67 -6.37
C PHE A 85 -49.19 16.20 -7.63
N ASN A 86 -50.36 15.59 -7.44
CA ASN A 86 -51.29 15.25 -8.51
C ASN A 86 -52.33 16.37 -8.62
N ALA A 87 -52.26 17.16 -9.71
CA ALA A 87 -53.19 18.26 -9.93
C ALA A 87 -54.63 17.80 -10.24
N ASN A 88 -54.80 16.60 -10.81
CA ASN A 88 -56.13 16.08 -11.17
C ASN A 88 -56.93 15.69 -9.92
N THR A 89 -56.25 15.22 -8.87
CA THR A 89 -56.88 14.76 -7.63
C THR A 89 -56.59 15.65 -6.42
N LEU A 90 -55.87 16.77 -6.63
CA LEU A 90 -55.41 17.68 -5.57
C LEU A 90 -54.74 16.94 -4.40
N THR A 91 -53.95 15.93 -4.72
CA THR A 91 -53.37 15.00 -3.75
C THR A 91 -51.86 15.11 -3.74
N TYR A 92 -51.29 15.16 -2.54
CA TYR A 92 -49.84 15.11 -2.31
C TYR A 92 -49.38 13.68 -2.06
N TYR A 93 -48.22 13.35 -2.62
CA TYR A 93 -47.49 12.11 -2.38
C TYR A 93 -46.11 12.45 -1.85
N VAL A 94 -45.81 11.98 -0.65
CA VAL A 94 -44.50 12.14 -0.03
C VAL A 94 -43.81 10.79 -0.02
N ALA A 95 -42.66 10.70 -0.66
CA ALA A 95 -41.97 9.44 -0.87
C ALA A 95 -40.57 9.48 -0.27
N LEU A 96 -40.20 8.46 0.50
CA LEU A 96 -38.82 8.14 0.85
C LEU A 96 -38.32 7.13 -0.19
N PHE A 97 -37.12 7.30 -0.71
CA PHE A 97 -36.55 6.42 -1.72
C PHE A 97 -35.07 6.11 -1.48
N GLN A 98 -34.62 5.01 -2.07
CA GLN A 98 -33.21 4.63 -2.19
C GLN A 98 -32.95 4.20 -3.63
N ASP A 99 -31.94 4.76 -4.31
CA ASP A 99 -31.59 4.40 -5.69
C ASP A 99 -32.79 4.46 -6.64
N LYS A 100 -33.64 5.48 -6.47
CA LYS A 100 -34.93 5.70 -7.17
C LYS A 100 -36.01 4.64 -6.88
N ASN A 101 -35.78 3.72 -5.95
CA ASN A 101 -36.78 2.78 -5.48
C ASN A 101 -37.54 3.36 -4.29
N PHE A 102 -38.84 3.59 -4.47
CA PHE A 102 -39.74 4.01 -3.41
C PHE A 102 -40.09 2.83 -2.51
N TRP A 103 -39.86 2.98 -1.23
CA TRP A 103 -40.05 1.97 -0.19
C TRP A 103 -41.03 2.42 0.88
N ARG A 104 -41.28 3.74 0.98
CA ARG A 104 -42.34 4.31 1.80
C ARG A 104 -42.95 5.51 1.10
N VAL A 105 -44.28 5.49 0.93
CA VAL A 105 -45.03 6.61 0.35
C VAL A 105 -46.22 6.92 1.25
N ILE A 106 -46.43 8.20 1.52
CA ILE A 106 -47.58 8.73 2.25
C ILE A 106 -48.36 9.63 1.32
N ARG A 107 -49.66 9.39 1.24
CA ARG A 107 -50.60 10.21 0.47
C ARG A 107 -51.41 11.08 1.42
N THR A 108 -51.63 12.33 1.06
CA THR A 108 -52.48 13.26 1.83
C THR A 108 -53.00 14.37 0.92
N ASP A 109 -54.19 14.88 1.20
CA ASP A 109 -54.80 16.06 0.58
C ASP A 109 -54.43 17.37 1.33
N ALA A 110 -53.98 17.26 2.59
CA ALA A 110 -53.58 18.40 3.40
C ALA A 110 -52.11 18.81 3.14
N VAL A 111 -51.92 20.03 2.64
CA VAL A 111 -50.60 20.61 2.35
C VAL A 111 -49.67 20.65 3.57
N ASP A 112 -50.18 21.04 4.74
CA ASP A 112 -49.39 21.12 5.97
C ASP A 112 -48.87 19.75 6.42
N ASN A 113 -49.67 18.71 6.21
CA ASN A 113 -49.28 17.35 6.52
C ASN A 113 -48.22 16.84 5.53
N ALA A 114 -48.40 17.11 4.22
CA ALA A 114 -47.44 16.75 3.20
C ALA A 114 -46.05 17.36 3.46
N GLU A 115 -46.02 18.66 3.75
CA GLU A 115 -44.80 19.40 4.09
C GLU A 115 -44.13 18.87 5.36
N ARG A 116 -44.92 18.52 6.39
CA ARG A 116 -44.40 17.93 7.64
C ARG A 116 -43.77 16.56 7.38
N VAL A 117 -44.48 15.67 6.69
CA VAL A 117 -43.98 14.31 6.37
C VAL A 117 -42.74 14.41 5.49
N TYR A 118 -42.70 15.35 4.54
CA TYR A 118 -41.55 15.57 3.68
C TYR A 118 -40.32 15.96 4.50
N ARG A 119 -40.44 16.91 5.44
CA ARG A 119 -39.32 17.27 6.33
C ARG A 119 -38.84 16.07 7.16
N THR A 120 -39.74 15.26 7.70
CA THR A 120 -39.38 14.04 8.42
C THR A 120 -38.64 13.05 7.53
N PHE A 121 -39.10 12.83 6.29
CA PHE A 121 -38.44 11.92 5.35
C PHE A 121 -37.09 12.45 4.87
N ALA A 122 -36.96 13.76 4.67
CA ALA A 122 -35.68 14.39 4.34
C ALA A 122 -34.66 14.16 5.46
N GLN A 123 -35.03 14.41 6.73
CA GLN A 123 -34.18 14.13 7.90
C GLN A 123 -33.85 12.64 8.02
N GLN A 124 -34.83 11.76 7.79
CA GLN A 124 -34.58 10.31 7.83
C GLN A 124 -33.60 9.87 6.72
N SER A 125 -33.72 10.44 5.52
CA SER A 125 -32.82 10.13 4.41
C SER A 125 -31.38 10.57 4.68
N GLU A 126 -31.17 11.68 5.40
CA GLU A 126 -29.85 12.14 5.83
C GLU A 126 -29.19 11.14 6.79
N GLN A 127 -29.94 10.67 7.79
CA GLN A 127 -29.43 9.68 8.77
C GLN A 127 -29.06 8.35 8.09
N LEU A 128 -29.91 7.87 7.17
CA LEU A 128 -29.65 6.65 6.42
C LEU A 128 -28.44 6.79 5.48
N ALA A 129 -28.30 7.95 4.86
CA ALA A 129 -27.18 8.25 3.97
C ALA A 129 -25.85 8.37 4.72
N GLN A 130 -25.85 8.80 5.97
CA GLN A 130 -24.63 9.01 6.74
C GLN A 130 -23.77 7.75 6.79
N VAL A 131 -24.38 6.57 7.02
CA VAL A 131 -23.68 5.28 7.01
C VAL A 131 -23.05 4.98 5.65
N TYR A 132 -23.79 5.21 4.57
CA TYR A 132 -23.29 5.01 3.20
C TYR A 132 -22.13 5.97 2.87
N ILE A 133 -22.27 7.24 3.23
CA ILE A 133 -21.25 8.28 3.01
C ILE A 133 -19.96 7.94 3.77
N ASP A 134 -20.07 7.53 5.03
CA ASP A 134 -18.92 7.17 5.86
C ASP A 134 -18.23 5.91 5.34
N THR A 135 -19.00 4.91 4.93
CA THR A 135 -18.47 3.69 4.30
C THR A 135 -17.72 4.03 3.01
N THR A 136 -18.31 4.85 2.15
CA THR A 136 -17.69 5.27 0.88
C THR A 136 -16.36 6.00 1.11
N ARG A 137 -16.32 6.90 2.10
CA ARG A 137 -15.09 7.62 2.48
C ARG A 137 -14.04 6.68 3.03
N LEU A 138 -14.43 5.74 3.90
CA LEU A 138 -13.52 4.77 4.50
C LEU A 138 -12.92 3.82 3.45
N GLU A 139 -13.74 3.31 2.53
CA GLU A 139 -13.28 2.48 1.42
C GLU A 139 -12.29 3.23 0.50
N ALA A 140 -12.57 4.50 0.20
CA ALA A 140 -11.66 5.34 -0.56
C ALA A 140 -10.32 5.54 0.17
N GLY A 141 -10.38 5.80 1.49
CA GLY A 141 -9.20 5.90 2.35
C GLY A 141 -8.38 4.61 2.37
N LYS A 142 -9.04 3.45 2.49
CA LYS A 142 -8.41 2.13 2.43
C LYS A 142 -7.65 1.93 1.11
N ARG A 143 -8.32 2.17 -0.03
CA ARG A 143 -7.71 2.05 -1.37
C ARG A 143 -6.54 3.02 -1.59
N TYR A 144 -6.60 4.20 -0.99
CA TYR A 144 -5.49 5.14 -1.03
C TYR A 144 -4.27 4.61 -0.28
N THR A 145 -4.46 4.15 0.96
CA THR A 145 -3.39 3.59 1.78
C THR A 145 -2.81 2.31 1.18
N GLU A 146 -3.63 1.42 0.62
CA GLU A 146 -3.17 0.21 -0.09
C GLU A 146 -2.24 0.56 -1.25
N ARG A 147 -2.56 1.59 -2.04
CA ARG A 147 -1.68 2.08 -3.12
C ARG A 147 -0.38 2.65 -2.58
N LEU A 148 -0.41 3.37 -1.46
CA LEU A 148 0.80 3.91 -0.84
C LEU A 148 1.71 2.78 -0.32
N VAL A 149 1.14 1.74 0.28
CA VAL A 149 1.90 0.56 0.70
C VAL A 149 2.56 -0.11 -0.50
N ALA A 150 1.79 -0.42 -1.55
CA ALA A 150 2.33 -1.04 -2.77
C ALA A 150 3.49 -0.23 -3.38
N TYR A 151 3.33 1.09 -3.47
CA TYR A 151 4.40 1.98 -3.95
C TYR A 151 5.67 1.91 -3.09
N ASN A 152 5.52 1.88 -1.76
CA ASN A 152 6.68 1.79 -0.87
C ASN A 152 7.34 0.41 -0.91
N GLU A 153 6.57 -0.67 -1.09
CA GLU A 153 7.10 -2.01 -1.28
C GLU A 153 7.91 -2.12 -2.58
N GLU A 154 7.42 -1.55 -3.68
CA GLU A 154 8.15 -1.46 -4.94
C GLU A 154 9.46 -0.68 -4.77
N ARG A 155 9.38 0.48 -4.10
CA ARG A 155 10.57 1.28 -3.79
C ARG A 155 11.58 0.52 -2.94
N LEU A 156 11.11 -0.22 -1.94
CA LEU A 156 11.97 -1.04 -1.09
C LEU A 156 12.68 -2.14 -1.90
N ARG A 157 11.96 -2.84 -2.78
CA ARG A 157 12.55 -3.86 -3.65
C ARG A 157 13.60 -3.27 -4.59
N ALA A 158 13.33 -2.11 -5.18
CA ALA A 158 14.30 -1.42 -6.03
C ALA A 158 15.58 -1.05 -5.27
N LEU A 159 15.45 -0.51 -4.06
CA LEU A 159 16.60 -0.19 -3.20
C LEU A 159 17.40 -1.42 -2.79
N GLN A 160 16.73 -2.55 -2.49
CA GLN A 160 17.40 -3.81 -2.18
C GLN A 160 18.21 -4.33 -3.38
N GLN A 161 17.62 -4.32 -4.58
CA GLN A 161 18.30 -4.73 -5.80
C GLN A 161 19.50 -3.83 -6.11
N GLU A 162 19.38 -2.52 -5.89
CA GLU A 162 20.49 -1.59 -6.07
C GLU A 162 21.63 -1.89 -5.09
N MET A 163 21.32 -2.14 -3.81
CA MET A 163 22.34 -2.51 -2.82
C MET A 163 23.04 -3.83 -3.17
N GLU A 164 22.31 -4.84 -3.62
CA GLU A 164 22.88 -6.13 -4.05
C GLU A 164 23.82 -5.94 -5.24
N GLN A 165 23.43 -5.11 -6.23
CA GLN A 165 24.27 -4.80 -7.37
C GLN A 165 25.55 -4.04 -6.95
N GLN A 166 25.43 -3.06 -6.06
CA GLN A 166 26.58 -2.31 -5.55
C GLN A 166 27.57 -3.22 -4.80
N GLN A 167 27.06 -4.15 -3.98
CA GLN A 167 27.90 -5.13 -3.29
C GLN A 167 28.61 -6.07 -4.27
N ALA A 168 27.90 -6.57 -5.28
CA ALA A 168 28.49 -7.41 -6.31
C ALA A 168 29.58 -6.68 -7.11
N GLN A 169 29.36 -5.42 -7.48
CA GLN A 169 30.35 -4.59 -8.17
C GLN A 169 31.60 -4.36 -7.31
N SER A 170 31.42 -4.04 -6.02
CA SER A 170 32.53 -3.88 -5.07
C SER A 170 33.35 -5.15 -4.92
N ALA A 171 32.70 -6.31 -4.82
CA ALA A 171 33.37 -7.61 -4.78
C ALA A 171 34.17 -7.91 -6.06
N GLN A 172 33.62 -7.57 -7.23
CA GLN A 172 34.33 -7.73 -8.51
C GLN A 172 35.55 -6.83 -8.62
N VAL A 173 35.42 -5.54 -8.27
CA VAL A 173 36.55 -4.59 -8.31
C VAL A 173 37.65 -5.02 -7.34
N SER A 174 37.30 -5.43 -6.12
CA SER A 174 38.28 -5.91 -5.15
C SER A 174 39.00 -7.18 -5.63
N ALA A 175 38.29 -8.14 -6.24
CA ALA A 175 38.90 -9.33 -6.85
C ALA A 175 39.85 -8.97 -8.02
N ALA A 176 39.43 -8.06 -8.91
CA ALA A 176 40.25 -7.60 -10.03
C ALA A 176 41.52 -6.88 -9.55
N LEU A 177 41.41 -6.04 -8.51
CA LEU A 177 42.58 -5.38 -7.91
C LEU A 177 43.56 -6.40 -7.31
N GLN A 178 43.07 -7.43 -6.62
CA GLN A 178 43.93 -8.49 -6.09
C GLN A 178 44.65 -9.26 -7.21
N GLN A 179 43.95 -9.58 -8.30
CA GLN A 179 44.55 -10.23 -9.47
C GLN A 179 45.61 -9.34 -10.13
N ALA A 180 45.32 -8.05 -10.33
CA ALA A 180 46.27 -7.10 -10.90
C ALA A 180 47.53 -6.95 -10.03
N GLN A 181 47.38 -6.95 -8.70
CA GLN A 181 48.52 -6.93 -7.77
C GLN A 181 49.38 -8.20 -7.91
N GLN A 182 48.76 -9.38 -8.00
CA GLN A 182 49.49 -10.64 -8.20
C GLN A 182 50.26 -10.64 -9.53
N GLN A 183 49.64 -10.15 -10.61
CA GLN A 183 50.28 -10.02 -11.92
C GLN A 183 51.45 -9.03 -11.90
N ALA A 184 51.32 -7.91 -11.18
CA ALA A 184 52.39 -6.94 -11.03
C ALA A 184 53.61 -7.55 -10.29
N VAL A 185 53.37 -8.36 -9.25
CA VAL A 185 54.43 -9.07 -8.51
C VAL A 185 55.11 -10.12 -9.38
N SER A 186 54.37 -10.92 -10.15
CA SER A 186 54.97 -11.90 -11.06
C SER A 186 55.80 -11.22 -12.14
N LEU A 187 55.27 -10.16 -12.77
CA LEU A 187 55.99 -9.43 -13.82
C LEU A 187 57.27 -8.77 -13.28
N SER A 188 57.23 -8.20 -12.08
CA SER A 188 58.43 -7.66 -11.42
C SER A 188 59.49 -8.74 -11.19
N THR A 189 59.06 -9.95 -10.82
CA THR A 189 59.96 -11.10 -10.61
C THR A 189 60.57 -11.56 -11.94
N ASP A 190 59.77 -11.62 -13.01
CA ASP A 190 60.21 -11.98 -14.35
C ASP A 190 61.24 -10.98 -14.90
N VAL A 191 60.99 -9.68 -14.73
CA VAL A 191 61.92 -8.61 -15.13
C VAL A 191 63.24 -8.73 -14.36
N GLN A 192 63.21 -8.98 -13.05
CA GLN A 192 64.44 -9.17 -12.25
C GLN A 192 65.24 -10.39 -12.72
N SER A 193 64.56 -11.50 -13.02
CA SER A 193 65.20 -12.72 -13.53
C SER A 193 65.84 -12.51 -14.91
N THR A 194 65.15 -11.81 -15.81
CA THR A 194 65.62 -11.53 -17.18
C THR A 194 66.84 -10.59 -17.17
N ASN A 195 66.83 -9.56 -16.32
CA ASN A 195 68.00 -8.68 -16.15
C ASN A 195 69.22 -9.45 -15.63
N SER A 196 69.02 -10.34 -14.64
CA SER A 196 70.09 -11.18 -14.12
C SER A 196 70.70 -12.10 -15.19
N GLN A 197 69.86 -12.62 -16.11
CA GLN A 197 70.32 -13.41 -17.25
C GLN A 197 71.10 -12.56 -18.27
N LEU A 198 70.63 -11.35 -18.57
CA LEU A 198 71.34 -10.42 -19.45
C LEU A 198 72.72 -10.06 -18.89
N ASP A 199 72.83 -9.75 -17.60
CA ASP A 199 74.10 -9.44 -16.93
C ASP A 199 75.08 -10.62 -16.98
N ALA A 200 74.59 -11.85 -16.80
CA ALA A 200 75.41 -13.05 -16.92
C ALA A 200 75.91 -13.27 -18.36
N LEU A 201 75.04 -13.03 -19.36
CA LEU A 201 75.39 -13.16 -20.77
C LEU A 201 76.43 -12.11 -21.19
N GLN A 202 76.26 -10.85 -20.78
CA GLN A 202 77.20 -9.77 -21.05
C GLN A 202 78.57 -10.05 -20.46
N ARG A 203 78.66 -10.53 -19.21
CA ARG A 203 79.93 -10.93 -18.59
C ARG A 203 80.63 -12.03 -19.41
N ARG A 204 79.87 -13.01 -19.91
CA ARG A 204 80.44 -14.08 -20.74
C ARG A 204 80.97 -13.57 -22.09
N ILE A 205 80.26 -12.62 -22.71
CA ILE A 205 80.73 -11.95 -23.94
C ILE A 205 82.05 -11.22 -23.68
N GLN A 206 82.16 -10.47 -22.58
CA GLN A 206 83.38 -9.74 -22.23
C GLN A 206 84.58 -10.68 -22.01
N ILE A 207 84.37 -11.81 -21.34
CA ILE A 207 85.42 -12.83 -21.16
C ILE A 207 85.90 -13.37 -22.51
N LEU A 208 84.96 -13.75 -23.40
CA LEU A 208 85.30 -14.26 -24.74
C LEU A 208 86.02 -13.21 -25.60
N GLN A 209 85.63 -11.94 -25.49
CA GLN A 209 86.32 -10.83 -26.19
C GLN A 209 87.74 -10.61 -25.64
N ALA A 210 87.95 -10.72 -24.33
CA ALA A 210 89.27 -10.63 -23.72
C ALA A 210 90.19 -11.78 -24.15
N GLU A 211 89.65 -12.99 -24.34
CA GLU A 211 90.38 -14.14 -24.88
C GLU A 211 90.79 -13.94 -26.36
N GLN A 212 89.93 -13.33 -27.18
CA GLN A 212 90.21 -13.06 -28.60
C GLN A 212 91.14 -11.86 -28.81
N GLY A 213 91.13 -10.88 -27.91
CA GLY A 213 92.01 -9.70 -27.95
C GLY A 213 93.41 -9.94 -27.39
N ASN A 214 93.75 -11.16 -26.97
CA ASN A 214 95.03 -11.51 -26.39
C ASN A 214 96.03 -11.92 -27.51
N PRO A 215 97.07 -11.11 -27.82
CA PRO A 215 97.98 -11.33 -28.96
C PRO A 215 98.93 -12.54 -28.84
N GLU A 216 98.82 -13.36 -27.79
CA GLU A 216 99.72 -14.49 -27.47
C GLU A 216 99.38 -15.82 -28.18
N LEU A 217 98.47 -15.82 -29.17
CA LEU A 217 98.15 -17.02 -29.99
C LEU A 217 98.86 -17.07 -31.36
N SER A 218 99.83 -16.18 -31.61
CA SER A 218 100.81 -16.40 -32.70
C SER A 218 101.87 -17.40 -32.23
N LEU A 219 101.63 -18.68 -32.57
CA LEU A 219 102.45 -19.84 -32.22
C LEU A 219 103.96 -19.67 -32.47
N PRO A 220 104.82 -20.29 -31.63
CA PRO A 220 106.28 -20.29 -31.76
C PRO A 220 106.76 -21.24 -32.88
N LYS A 221 107.82 -20.86 -33.61
CA LYS A 221 108.51 -21.72 -34.59
C LYS A 221 109.73 -22.40 -33.93
N PRO A 222 109.91 -23.73 -34.07
CA PRO A 222 110.97 -24.49 -33.41
C PRO A 222 112.32 -24.41 -34.15
N ASP A 223 113.39 -24.55 -33.36
CA ASP A 223 114.80 -24.67 -33.77
C ASP A 223 115.13 -26.00 -34.47
N GLY A 224 116.08 -25.95 -35.42
CA GLY A 224 117.03 -27.07 -35.62
C GLY A 224 117.78 -27.20 -36.95
N VAL A 225 119.03 -26.67 -36.99
CA VAL A 225 120.34 -27.25 -37.46
C VAL A 225 120.55 -27.59 -38.99
N PRO A 226 121.80 -27.64 -39.55
CA PRO A 226 122.94 -26.70 -39.63
C PRO A 226 123.36 -26.35 -41.10
N ALA A 227 124.43 -25.54 -41.23
CA ALA A 227 125.08 -25.05 -42.47
C ALA A 227 125.53 -26.12 -43.50
N PRO A 228 125.84 -25.70 -44.75
CA PRO A 228 127.26 -25.53 -45.06
C PRO A 228 127.61 -24.27 -45.86
N ALA A 229 128.94 -24.08 -45.91
CA ALA A 229 129.71 -22.98 -46.44
C ALA A 229 129.68 -22.81 -47.97
N THR A 230 130.45 -21.79 -48.39
CA THR A 230 131.00 -21.50 -49.72
C THR A 230 130.03 -20.83 -50.69
N ALA A 231 130.41 -19.92 -51.57
CA ALA A 231 131.59 -19.07 -51.84
C ALA A 231 131.28 -18.51 -53.24
N SER A 232 131.84 -17.34 -53.58
CA SER A 232 132.12 -16.92 -54.98
C SER A 232 130.87 -16.62 -55.86
N ASP A 233 130.88 -15.73 -56.85
CA ASP A 233 131.82 -14.77 -57.42
C ASP A 233 131.03 -14.03 -58.52
N GLY A 234 131.17 -12.69 -58.60
CA GLY A 234 130.99 -11.76 -59.73
C GLY A 234 129.87 -11.90 -60.78
N PRO A 235 129.77 -10.97 -61.76
CA PRO A 235 130.62 -9.79 -62.03
C PRO A 235 130.02 -8.43 -61.61
#